data_AF-A0A1I2Q7R5-F1
#
_entry.id   AF-A0A1I2Q7R5-F1
#
_cell.length_a   1.000
_cell.length_b   1.000
_cell.length_c   1.000
_cell.angle_alpha   90.00
_cell.angle_beta   90.00
_cell.angle_gamma   90.00
#
_symmetry.space_group_name_H-M   'P 1'
#
loop_
_entity.id
_entity.type
_entity.pdbx_description
1 polymer ?
#
loop_
_entity_poly.entity_id
_entity_poly.type
_entity_poly.pdbx_seq_one_letter_code
_entity_poly.pdbx_strand_id
1 'polypeptide(L)'
;MSDSAVFKSFTEVLKSQVTVVRKLIKLERDFSVIASDDEPKKLDSLVKEAQPDLLNFRGLEKKRVRLATELGWKGLKFSEILSQVSDEEKAVLAPVFEELKESLNSLKEAQETADRIMKLRLLDVQTVLASHPVPKIFQDTLA
;
A
#
# COMPACT_ATOMS: atom_id res chain seq x y z
N MET A 1 -33.51 -5.82 2.00
CA MET A 1 -32.96 -4.95 3.04
C MET A 1 -31.71 -5.63 3.56
N SER A 2 -30.53 -5.03 3.34
CA SER A 2 -29.28 -5.44 3.96
C SER A 2 -29.48 -5.54 5.47
N ASP A 3 -28.88 -6.53 6.14
CA ASP A 3 -28.80 -6.50 7.60
C ASP A 3 -28.03 -5.22 7.98
N SER A 4 -28.73 -4.28 8.61
CA SER A 4 -28.22 -2.93 8.94
C SER A 4 -26.90 -3.00 9.71
N ALA A 5 -26.70 -4.04 10.53
CA ALA A 5 -25.45 -4.27 11.25
C ALA A 5 -24.29 -4.69 10.34
N VAL A 6 -24.56 -5.56 9.35
CA VAL A 6 -23.57 -6.02 8.37
C VAL A 6 -23.18 -4.88 7.43
N PHE A 7 -24.15 -4.08 6.98
CA PHE A 7 -23.91 -2.88 6.17
C PHE A 7 -23.02 -1.88 6.91
N LYS A 8 -23.35 -1.56 8.17
CA LYS A 8 -22.54 -0.65 8.99
C LYS A 8 -21.11 -1.19 9.14
N SER A 9 -20.95 -2.47 9.46
CA SER A 9 -19.64 -3.11 9.58
C SER A 9 -18.83 -3.05 8.30
N PHE A 10 -19.47 -3.20 7.14
CA PHE A 10 -18.83 -3.09 5.84
C PHE A 10 -18.29 -1.67 5.61
N THR A 11 -19.09 -0.65 5.89
CA THR A 11 -18.66 0.75 5.75
C THR A 11 -17.51 1.13 6.70
N GLU A 12 -17.51 0.61 7.93
CA GLU A 12 -16.42 0.81 8.90
C GLU A 12 -15.12 0.16 8.42
N VAL A 13 -15.19 -1.03 7.81
CA VAL A 13 -14.02 -1.70 7.23
C VAL A 13 -13.44 -0.87 6.09
N LEU A 14 -14.26 -0.33 5.20
CA LEU A 14 -13.79 0.52 4.10
C LEU A 14 -13.09 1.78 4.61
N LYS A 15 -13.68 2.48 5.60
CA LYS A 15 -13.06 3.67 6.22
C LYS A 15 -11.73 3.31 6.90
N SER A 16 -11.66 2.14 7.52
CA SER A 16 -10.43 1.62 8.11
C SER A 16 -9.37 1.33 7.05
N GLN A 17 -9.76 0.76 5.89
CA GLN A 17 -8.86 0.53 4.76
C GLN A 17 -8.31 1.84 4.22
N VAL A 18 -9.14 2.88 4.02
CA VAL A 18 -8.68 4.22 3.63
C VAL A 18 -7.62 4.73 4.60
N THR A 19 -7.88 4.61 5.90
CA THR A 19 -6.94 5.07 6.94
C THR A 19 -5.60 4.36 6.85
N VAL A 20 -5.59 3.04 6.66
CA VAL A 20 -4.35 2.26 6.52
C VAL A 20 -3.61 2.62 5.22
N VAL A 21 -4.32 2.77 4.10
CA VAL A 21 -3.72 3.17 2.82
C VAL A 21 -3.05 4.54 2.93
N ARG A 22 -3.66 5.50 3.64
CA ARG A 22 -3.04 6.81 3.91
C ARG A 22 -1.74 6.73 4.70
N LYS A 23 -1.66 5.82 5.68
CA LYS A 23 -0.41 5.57 6.41
C LYS A 23 0.66 4.99 5.48
N LEU A 24 0.29 4.02 4.65
CA LEU A 24 1.20 3.42 3.67
C LEU A 24 1.69 4.45 2.64
N ILE A 25 0.84 5.36 2.16
CA ILE A 25 1.26 6.46 1.28
C ILE A 25 2.35 7.32 1.94
N LYS A 26 2.17 7.64 3.22
CA LYS A 26 3.17 8.42 3.96
C LYS A 26 4.50 7.66 4.04
N LEU A 27 4.45 6.38 4.39
CA LEU A 27 5.65 5.53 4.47
C LEU A 27 6.39 5.43 3.13
N GLU A 28 5.68 5.27 2.01
CA GLU A 28 6.30 5.22 0.67
C GLU A 28 6.97 6.55 0.27
N ARG A 29 6.38 7.67 0.69
CA ARG A 29 6.99 9.00 0.49
C ARG A 29 8.24 9.17 1.35
N ASP A 30 8.17 8.76 2.62
CA ASP A 30 9.31 8.79 3.54
C ASP A 30 10.44 7.87 3.04
N PHE A 31 10.10 6.72 2.45
CA PHE A 31 11.04 5.81 1.79
C PHE A 31 11.76 6.50 0.62
N SER A 32 11.02 7.21 -0.23
CA SER A 32 11.58 7.96 -1.37
C SER A 32 12.60 9.02 -0.91
N VAL A 33 12.32 9.72 0.19
CA VAL A 33 13.23 10.71 0.78
C VAL A 33 14.47 10.04 1.34
N ILE A 34 14.32 9.03 2.20
CA ILE A 34 15.44 8.35 2.87
C ILE A 34 16.33 7.60 1.87
N ALA A 35 15.75 7.00 0.83
CA ALA A 35 16.51 6.34 -0.24
C ALA A 35 17.48 7.31 -0.92
N SER A 36 17.15 8.61 -0.95
CA SER A 36 18.00 9.65 -1.52
C SER A 36 19.21 10.01 -0.62
N ASP A 37 19.16 9.71 0.68
CA ASP A 37 20.11 10.22 1.70
C ASP A 37 21.25 9.24 2.09
N ASP A 38 21.51 8.17 1.34
CA ASP A 38 22.61 7.20 1.61
C ASP A 38 22.62 6.57 3.02
N GLU A 39 21.45 6.46 3.66
CA GLU A 39 21.29 5.92 5.02
C GLU A 39 20.59 4.55 5.03
N PRO A 40 21.30 3.44 4.77
CA PRO A 40 20.69 2.11 4.62
C PRO A 40 20.01 1.58 5.90
N LYS A 41 20.44 2.03 7.09
CA LYS A 41 19.80 1.65 8.36
C LYS A 41 18.41 2.26 8.52
N LYS A 42 18.18 3.47 8.01
CA LYS A 42 16.87 4.13 8.06
C LYS A 42 15.88 3.45 7.11
N LEU A 43 16.37 2.96 5.96
CA LEU A 43 15.55 2.17 5.02
C LEU A 43 15.04 0.86 5.65
N ASP A 44 15.90 0.11 6.34
CA ASP A 44 15.51 -1.14 7.00
C ASP A 44 14.46 -0.91 8.11
N SER A 45 14.61 0.15 8.91
CA SER A 45 13.60 0.54 9.91
C SER A 45 12.25 0.84 9.27
N LEU A 46 12.24 1.57 8.15
CA LEU A 46 11.00 1.96 7.49
C LEU A 46 10.24 0.76 6.89
N VAL A 47 10.97 -0.19 6.31
CA VAL A 47 10.38 -1.45 5.83
C VAL A 47 9.71 -2.21 6.98
N LYS A 48 10.34 -2.24 8.16
CA LYS A 48 9.77 -2.89 9.36
C LYS A 48 8.53 -2.16 9.87
N GLU A 49 8.52 -0.82 9.83
CA GLU A 49 7.38 0.01 10.20
C GLU A 49 6.17 -0.20 9.28
N ALA A 50 6.39 -0.53 8.00
CA ALA A 50 5.30 -0.81 7.05
C ALA A 50 4.62 -2.19 7.26
N GLN A 51 5.32 -3.19 7.81
CA GLN A 51 4.82 -4.57 7.92
C GLN A 51 3.49 -4.70 8.68
N PRO A 52 3.29 -4.05 9.84
CA PRO A 52 2.02 -4.12 10.57
C PRO A 52 0.85 -3.53 9.78
N ASP A 53 1.05 -2.41 9.08
CA ASP A 53 -0.01 -1.77 8.29
C ASP A 53 -0.38 -2.61 7.06
N LEU A 54 0.59 -3.24 6.38
CA LEU A 54 0.33 -4.19 5.29
C LEU A 54 -0.45 -5.42 5.78
N LEU A 55 -0.06 -5.98 6.92
CA LEU A 55 -0.76 -7.13 7.51
C LEU A 55 -2.20 -6.76 7.91
N ASN A 56 -2.39 -5.56 8.48
CA ASN A 56 -3.68 -5.01 8.83
C ASN A 56 -4.56 -4.82 7.59
N PHE A 57 -4.04 -4.21 6.52
CA PHE A 57 -4.77 -4.03 5.26
C PHE A 57 -5.26 -5.37 4.69
N ARG A 58 -4.41 -6.41 4.70
CA ARG A 58 -4.78 -7.76 4.28
C ARG A 58 -5.90 -8.36 5.14
N GLY A 59 -5.86 -8.13 6.45
CA GLY A 59 -6.91 -8.56 7.37
C GLY A 59 -8.25 -7.88 7.10
N LEU A 60 -8.22 -6.56 6.90
CA LEU A 60 -9.38 -5.76 6.53
C LEU A 60 -9.98 -6.19 5.19
N GLU A 61 -9.14 -6.50 4.19
CA GLU A 61 -9.62 -6.94 2.89
C GLU A 61 -10.34 -8.29 2.96
N LYS A 62 -9.81 -9.26 3.73
CA LYS A 62 -10.52 -10.52 4.00
C LYS A 62 -11.89 -10.27 4.66
N LYS A 63 -11.95 -9.36 5.63
CA LYS A 63 -13.19 -8.99 6.32
C LYS A 63 -14.17 -8.30 5.35
N ARG A 64 -13.71 -7.39 4.49
CA ARG A 64 -14.50 -6.71 3.46
C ARG A 64 -15.15 -7.71 2.50
N VAL A 65 -14.37 -8.67 1.97
CA VAL A 65 -14.87 -9.71 1.05
C VAL A 65 -15.91 -10.60 1.72
N ARG A 66 -15.71 -10.96 3.00
CA ARG A 66 -16.70 -11.73 3.77
C ARG A 66 -18.01 -10.97 3.91
N LEU A 67 -17.96 -9.72 4.36
CA LEU A 67 -19.13 -8.85 4.54
C LEU A 67 -19.84 -8.57 3.21
N ALA A 68 -19.09 -8.33 2.12
CA ALA A 68 -19.67 -8.20 0.78
C ALA A 68 -20.43 -9.48 0.36
N THR A 69 -19.93 -10.65 0.72
CA THR A 69 -20.62 -11.92 0.45
C THR A 69 -21.92 -12.03 1.26
N GLU A 70 -21.90 -11.67 2.54
CA GLU A 70 -23.08 -11.63 3.42
C GLU A 70 -24.16 -10.65 2.90
N LEU A 71 -23.74 -9.56 2.25
CA LEU A 71 -24.62 -8.56 1.62
C LEU A 71 -25.07 -8.94 0.20
N GLY A 72 -24.65 -10.11 -0.32
CA GLY A 72 -24.99 -10.56 -1.68
C GLY A 72 -24.21 -9.84 -2.79
N TRP A 73 -23.10 -9.17 -2.47
CA TRP A 73 -22.28 -8.38 -3.38
C TRP A 73 -21.00 -9.08 -3.82
N LYS A 74 -20.92 -10.40 -3.64
CA LYS A 74 -19.73 -11.17 -3.99
C LYS A 74 -19.40 -11.01 -5.47
N GLY A 75 -18.20 -10.55 -5.76
CA GLY A 75 -17.71 -10.38 -7.14
C GLY A 75 -18.18 -9.10 -7.83
N LEU A 76 -19.03 -8.29 -7.19
CA LEU A 76 -19.49 -7.03 -7.76
C LEU A 76 -18.43 -5.93 -7.62
N LYS A 77 -18.33 -5.10 -8.66
CA LYS A 77 -17.60 -3.84 -8.65
C LYS A 77 -18.35 -2.80 -7.84
N PHE A 78 -17.64 -1.78 -7.36
CA PHE A 78 -18.25 -0.66 -6.62
C PHE A 78 -19.37 0.02 -7.42
N SER A 79 -19.20 0.21 -8.73
CA SER A 79 -20.24 0.76 -9.60
C SER A 79 -21.50 -0.11 -9.67
N GLU A 80 -21.34 -1.43 -9.67
CA GLU A 80 -22.45 -2.39 -9.71
C GLU A 80 -23.18 -2.40 -8.37
N ILE A 81 -22.45 -2.37 -7.25
CA ILE A 81 -23.04 -2.22 -5.91
C ILE A 81 -23.87 -0.93 -5.82
N LEU A 82 -23.32 0.22 -6.24
CA LEU A 82 -24.02 1.50 -6.21
C LEU A 82 -25.28 1.56 -7.11
N SER A 83 -25.43 0.62 -8.06
CA SER A 83 -26.58 0.55 -8.96
C SER A 83 -27.76 -0.24 -8.41
N GLN A 84 -27.58 -1.01 -7.33
CA GLN A 84 -28.58 -1.92 -6.78
C GLN A 84 -28.94 -1.66 -5.30
N VAL A 85 -28.21 -0.77 -4.62
CA VAL A 85 -28.47 -0.35 -3.24
C VAL A 85 -29.49 0.81 -3.21
N SER A 86 -30.08 1.09 -2.04
CA SER A 86 -30.97 2.24 -1.87
C SER A 86 -30.21 3.57 -1.99
N ASP A 87 -30.91 4.67 -2.21
CA ASP A 87 -30.29 6.00 -2.29
C ASP A 87 -29.60 6.40 -0.97
N GLU A 88 -30.13 5.96 0.18
CA GLU A 88 -29.51 6.18 1.50
C GLU A 88 -28.20 5.40 1.64
N GLU A 89 -28.19 4.11 1.27
CA GLU A 89 -26.97 3.28 1.28
C GLU A 89 -25.94 3.83 0.28
N LYS A 90 -26.40 4.28 -0.88
CA LYS A 90 -25.56 4.90 -1.92
C LYS A 90 -24.90 6.18 -1.43
N ALA A 91 -25.63 7.04 -0.72
CA ALA A 91 -25.09 8.28 -0.13
C ALA A 91 -23.96 8.01 0.87
N VAL A 92 -23.98 6.86 1.55
CA VAL A 92 -22.92 6.43 2.46
C VAL A 92 -21.74 5.78 1.73
N LEU A 93 -22.03 4.91 0.75
CA LEU A 93 -21.01 4.12 0.06
C LEU A 93 -20.21 4.91 -0.96
N ALA A 94 -20.88 5.76 -1.76
CA ALA A 94 -20.25 6.51 -2.84
C ALA A 94 -19.01 7.31 -2.41
N PRO A 95 -19.05 8.14 -1.35
CA PRO A 95 -17.87 8.92 -0.95
C PRO A 95 -16.72 8.02 -0.48
N VAL A 96 -17.01 6.95 0.26
CA VAL A 96 -15.97 6.06 0.80
C VAL A 96 -15.35 5.21 -0.32
N PHE A 97 -16.12 4.81 -1.33
CA PHE A 97 -15.60 4.11 -2.51
C PHE A 97 -14.66 4.99 -3.32
N GLU A 98 -15.02 6.26 -3.55
CA GLU A 98 -14.14 7.17 -4.28
C GLU A 98 -12.87 7.47 -3.46
N GLU A 99 -13.00 7.75 -2.16
CA GLU A 99 -11.86 8.00 -1.28
C GLU A 99 -10.88 6.82 -1.22
N LEU A 100 -11.39 5.58 -1.18
CA LEU A 100 -10.56 4.38 -1.21
C LEU A 100 -9.84 4.23 -2.56
N LYS A 101 -10.55 4.46 -3.67
CA LYS A 101 -9.98 4.40 -5.03
C LYS A 101 -8.88 5.44 -5.21
N GLU A 102 -9.13 6.69 -4.84
CA GLU A 102 -8.13 7.77 -4.89
C GLU A 102 -6.91 7.45 -4.02
N SER A 103 -7.14 6.94 -2.81
CA SER A 103 -6.05 6.56 -1.91
C SER A 103 -5.22 5.40 -2.48
N LEU A 104 -5.84 4.37 -3.06
CA LEU A 104 -5.12 3.27 -3.68
C LEU A 104 -4.31 3.71 -4.91
N ASN A 105 -4.86 4.60 -5.73
CA ASN A 105 -4.13 5.18 -6.86
C ASN A 105 -2.91 5.99 -6.37
N SER A 106 -3.10 6.82 -5.35
CA SER A 106 -2.02 7.61 -4.73
C SER A 106 -0.92 6.72 -4.13
N LEU A 107 -1.30 5.59 -3.52
CA LEU A 107 -0.34 4.61 -3.01
C LEU A 107 0.49 4.01 -4.15
N LYS A 108 -0.15 3.62 -5.25
CA LYS A 108 0.53 3.10 -6.43
C LYS A 108 1.54 4.12 -6.99
N GLU A 109 1.15 5.39 -7.11
CA GLU A 109 2.04 6.45 -7.58
C GLU A 109 3.25 6.69 -6.65
N ALA A 110 3.01 6.65 -5.33
CA ALA A 110 4.08 6.76 -4.34
C ALA A 110 5.06 5.58 -4.43
N GLN A 111 4.55 4.36 -4.60
CA GLN A 111 5.36 3.15 -4.82
C GLN A 111 6.20 3.23 -6.10
N GLU A 112 5.60 3.64 -7.21
CA GLU A 112 6.32 3.80 -8.47
C GLU A 112 7.44 4.84 -8.36
N THR A 113 7.25 5.88 -7.55
CA THR A 113 8.27 6.90 -7.27
C THR A 113 9.42 6.34 -6.43
N ALA A 114 9.10 5.66 -5.33
CA ALA A 114 10.06 4.98 -4.46
C ALA A 114 10.93 3.98 -5.24
N ASP A 115 10.30 3.15 -6.08
CA ASP A 115 10.99 2.17 -6.92
C ASP A 115 11.97 2.80 -7.91
N ARG A 116 11.60 3.94 -8.52
CA ARG A 116 12.47 4.66 -9.46
C ARG A 116 13.71 5.19 -8.75
N ILE A 117 13.53 5.83 -7.59
CA ILE A 117 14.65 6.37 -6.80
C ILE A 117 15.59 5.24 -6.37
N MET A 118 15.04 4.12 -5.88
CA MET A 118 15.85 2.97 -5.50
C MET A 118 16.67 2.38 -6.64
N LYS A 119 16.07 2.28 -7.83
CA LYS A 119 16.78 1.80 -9.03
C LYS A 119 17.95 2.72 -9.40
N LEU A 120 17.76 4.04 -9.32
CA LEU A 120 18.83 5.01 -9.58
C LEU A 120 19.97 4.86 -8.56
N ARG A 121 19.65 4.77 -7.27
CA ARG A 121 20.65 4.59 -6.21
C ARG A 121 21.43 3.29 -6.35
N LEU A 122 20.76 2.19 -6.71
CA LEU A 122 21.45 0.93 -7.00
C LEU A 122 22.41 1.05 -8.19
N LEU A 123 22.02 1.79 -9.24
CA LEU A 123 22.89 2.05 -10.39
C LEU A 123 24.12 2.89 -10.00
N ASP A 124 23.94 3.90 -9.15
CA ASP A 124 25.04 4.73 -8.63
C ASP A 124 26.04 3.87 -7.85
N VAL A 125 25.56 3.03 -6.92
CA VAL A 125 26.41 2.11 -6.15
C VAL A 125 27.15 1.14 -7.08
N GLN A 126 26.47 0.56 -8.07
CA GLN A 126 27.10 -0.32 -9.06
C GLN A 126 28.19 0.40 -9.87
N THR A 127 27.96 1.66 -10.23
CA THR A 127 28.94 2.48 -10.97
C THR A 127 30.17 2.79 -10.11
N VAL A 128 29.97 3.10 -8.82
CA VAL A 128 31.07 3.32 -7.86
C VAL A 128 31.88 2.04 -7.68
N LEU A 129 31.23 0.89 -7.49
CA LEU A 129 31.91 -0.41 -7.35
C LEU A 129 32.68 -0.82 -8.62
N ALA A 130 32.15 -0.51 -9.81
CA ALA A 130 32.82 -0.78 -11.08
C ALA A 130 34.04 0.14 -11.32
N SER A 131 33.98 1.39 -10.85
CA SER A 131 35.07 2.37 -10.99
C SER A 131 36.14 2.26 -9.90
N HIS A 132 35.83 1.65 -8.76
CA HIS A 132 36.76 1.34 -7.68
C HIS A 132 36.84 -0.17 -7.44
N PRO A 133 37.51 -0.94 -8.32
CA PRO A 133 37.64 -2.38 -8.16
C PRO A 133 38.32 -2.70 -6.82
N VAL A 134 37.77 -3.68 -6.10
CA VAL A 134 38.33 -4.22 -4.86
C VAL A 134 39.83 -4.50 -5.07
N PRO A 135 40.74 -4.00 -4.20
CA PRO A 135 42.17 -4.22 -4.37
C PRO A 135 42.48 -5.72 -4.48
N LYS A 136 43.34 -6.10 -5.45
CA LYS A 136 43.72 -7.50 -5.72
C LYS A 136 44.14 -8.30 -4.48
N ILE A 137 44.66 -7.64 -3.44
CA ILE A 137 45.04 -8.23 -2.14
C ILE A 137 43.88 -9.01 -1.47
N PHE A 138 42.62 -8.65 -1.74
CA PHE A 138 41.45 -9.35 -1.19
C PHE A 138 40.89 -10.45 -2.11
N GLN A 139 41.40 -10.59 -3.34
CA GLN A 139 41.00 -11.67 -4.26
C GLN A 139 41.80 -12.96 -4.01
N ASP A 140 43.05 -12.84 -3.55
CA ASP A 140 43.94 -13.98 -3.33
C ASP A 140 43.75 -14.68 -1.97
N THR A 141 42.91 -14.13 -1.08
CA THR A 141 42.63 -14.72 0.26
C THR A 141 41.42 -15.67 0.29
N LEU A 142 40.77 -15.89 -0.86
CA LEU A 142 39.62 -16.81 -1.00
C LEU A 142 39.86 -17.96 -1.98
N ALA A 143 41.12 -18.25 -2.34
CA ALA A 143 41.52 -19.44 -3.09
C ALA A 143 41.99 -20.56 -2.16
#